data_AF-A0A6L9KBW8-F1
#
_entry.id   AF-A0A6L9KBW8-F1
#
_cell.length_a   1.000
_cell.length_b   1.000
_cell.length_c   1.000
_cell.angle_alpha   90.00
_cell.angle_beta   90.00
_cell.angle_gamma   90.00
#
_symmetry.space_group_name_H-M   'P 1'
#
loop_
_entity.id
_entity.type
_entity.pdbx_description
1 polymer ?
#
loop_
_entity_poly.entity_id
_entity_poly.type
_entity_poly.pdbx_seq_one_letter_code
_entity_poly.pdbx_strand_id
1 'polypeptide(L)'
;MRSQYWLSGDYGAGGSAFYTDGFDSINFVNNLIINTKNTGYGAYLNAERLVNMRGGITIDHRVERNVFIDCKKYAIEFANTRNFSDDNLYFNSKSGYIKIENPLPPLLFDIEATNKL
;
A
#
# COMPACT_ATOMS: atom_id res chain seq x y z
N MET A 1 15.36 0.20 -17.90
CA MET A 1 13.95 0.42 -18.24
C MET A 1 13.23 0.82 -16.96
N ARG A 2 12.91 2.11 -16.76
CA ARG A 2 12.07 2.55 -15.62
C ARG A 2 10.62 2.37 -16.07
N SER A 3 9.84 1.56 -15.36
CA SER A 3 8.38 1.56 -15.52
C SER A 3 7.89 2.95 -15.12
N GLN A 4 7.21 3.64 -16.04
CA GLN A 4 6.87 5.07 -15.92
C GLN A 4 5.52 5.32 -15.23
N TYR A 5 4.86 4.30 -14.69
CA TYR A 5 3.44 4.34 -14.38
C TYR A 5 3.06 4.12 -12.91
N TRP A 6 4.05 4.06 -12.02
CA TRP A 6 3.82 3.99 -10.57
C TRP A 6 3.69 5.39 -10.00
N LEU A 7 2.52 5.67 -9.43
CA LEU A 7 2.22 6.96 -8.81
C LEU A 7 2.73 7.04 -7.37
N SER A 8 2.89 5.88 -6.72
CA SER A 8 3.43 5.72 -5.37
C SER A 8 4.32 4.47 -5.27
N GLY A 9 5.47 4.56 -4.63
CA GLY A 9 6.38 3.47 -4.33
C GLY A 9 7.67 3.51 -5.14
N ASP A 10 8.79 3.11 -4.52
CA ASP A 10 10.02 2.82 -5.26
C ASP A 10 9.90 1.45 -5.94
N TYR A 11 9.68 1.41 -7.26
CA TYR A 11 9.63 0.16 -8.01
C TYR A 11 10.99 -0.56 -8.02
N GLY A 12 10.95 -1.90 -7.98
CA GLY A 12 12.07 -2.74 -8.43
C GLY A 12 12.79 -3.55 -7.36
N ALA A 13 12.45 -3.42 -6.07
CA ALA A 13 12.94 -4.33 -5.04
C ALA A 13 11.89 -5.42 -4.79
N GLY A 14 11.91 -6.50 -5.58
CA GLY A 14 11.18 -7.71 -5.20
C GLY A 14 11.53 -8.13 -3.76
N GLY A 15 10.64 -8.87 -3.10
CA GLY A 15 10.85 -9.32 -1.73
C GLY A 15 10.02 -8.59 -0.67
N SER A 16 8.90 -7.96 -1.06
CA SER A 16 7.82 -7.69 -0.12
C SER A 16 7.06 -8.97 0.20
N ALA A 17 6.49 -9.12 1.41
CA ALA A 17 5.69 -10.31 1.74
C ALA A 17 4.32 -10.26 1.05
N PHE A 18 3.67 -9.11 1.09
CA PHE A 18 2.44 -8.87 0.36
C PHE A 18 2.48 -7.47 -0.25
N TYR A 19 2.03 -7.36 -1.50
CA TYR A 19 1.80 -6.05 -2.09
C TYR A 19 0.55 -6.06 -2.95
N THR A 20 -0.06 -4.89 -3.04
CA THR A 20 -1.23 -4.63 -3.86
C THR A 20 -0.88 -3.58 -4.88
N ASP A 21 -1.57 -3.68 -6.01
CA ASP A 21 -1.32 -2.85 -7.17
C ASP A 21 -2.69 -2.35 -7.66
N GLY A 22 -3.09 -1.14 -7.25
CA GLY A 22 -4.37 -0.52 -7.62
C GLY A 22 -5.63 -1.29 -7.19
N PHE A 23 -5.66 -1.80 -5.97
CA PHE A 23 -6.82 -2.48 -5.37
C PHE A 23 -7.35 -1.68 -4.18
N ASP A 24 -8.64 -1.83 -3.89
CA ASP A 24 -9.31 -1.25 -2.71
C ASP A 24 -9.87 -2.35 -1.80
N SER A 25 -10.28 -1.98 -0.58
CA SER A 25 -11.03 -2.83 0.36
C SER A 25 -10.36 -4.17 0.70
N ILE A 26 -9.08 -4.13 1.08
CA ILE A 26 -8.30 -5.32 1.47
C ILE A 26 -8.25 -5.46 2.99
N ASN A 27 -8.65 -6.63 3.48
CA ASN A 27 -8.46 -7.03 4.88
C ASN A 27 -7.22 -7.91 5.02
N PHE A 28 -6.14 -7.35 5.57
CA PHE A 28 -4.89 -8.05 5.86
C PHE A 28 -4.71 -8.12 7.38
N VAL A 29 -5.31 -9.17 7.97
CA VAL A 29 -5.48 -9.27 9.42
C VAL A 29 -4.93 -10.60 9.94
N ASN A 30 -4.29 -10.59 11.12
CA ASN A 30 -3.79 -11.79 11.81
C ASN A 30 -2.71 -12.60 11.07
N ASN A 31 -1.82 -11.92 10.35
CA ASN A 31 -0.71 -12.56 9.63
C ASN A 31 0.62 -12.46 10.37
N LEU A 32 1.54 -13.39 10.08
CA LEU A 32 2.93 -13.35 10.50
C LEU A 32 3.83 -13.09 9.28
N ILE A 33 4.62 -12.02 9.35
CA ILE A 33 5.50 -11.56 8.28
C ILE A 33 6.92 -11.52 8.82
N ILE A 34 7.82 -12.28 8.21
CA ILE A 34 9.20 -12.43 8.67
C ILE A 34 10.21 -12.24 7.54
N ASN A 35 11.32 -11.57 7.83
CA ASN A 35 12.52 -11.51 6.99
C ASN A 35 12.28 -11.06 5.53
N THR A 36 11.46 -10.03 5.35
CA THR A 36 11.21 -9.44 4.03
C THR A 36 12.38 -8.56 3.61
N LYS A 37 12.86 -8.72 2.36
CA LYS A 37 13.93 -7.90 1.80
C LYS A 37 13.48 -6.47 1.49
N ASN A 38 12.16 -6.28 1.31
CA ASN A 38 11.54 -5.00 1.04
C ASN A 38 10.48 -4.67 2.11
N THR A 39 9.21 -4.54 1.72
CA THR A 39 8.11 -4.12 2.61
C THR A 39 7.34 -5.32 3.16
N GLY A 40 6.86 -5.26 4.40
CA GLY A 40 5.93 -6.28 4.91
C GLY A 40 4.61 -6.29 4.12
N TYR A 41 3.88 -5.19 4.20
CA TYR A 41 2.65 -4.93 3.45
C TYR A 41 2.80 -3.63 2.62
N GLY A 42 2.79 -3.75 1.29
CA GLY A 42 2.90 -2.59 0.38
C GLY A 42 1.60 -2.33 -0.38
N ALA A 43 1.01 -1.16 -0.20
CA ALA A 43 -0.16 -0.72 -0.94
C ALA A 43 0.25 0.34 -1.96
N TYR A 44 0.26 -0.01 -3.25
CA TYR A 44 0.75 0.87 -4.32
C TYR A 44 -0.38 1.28 -5.28
N LEU A 45 -0.38 2.56 -5.67
CA LEU A 45 -1.20 3.11 -6.74
C LEU A 45 -0.55 2.83 -8.10
N ASN A 46 -1.37 2.43 -9.07
CA ASN A 46 -0.94 2.20 -10.44
C ASN A 46 -1.94 2.77 -11.43
N ALA A 47 -1.47 3.71 -12.24
CA ALA A 47 -2.28 4.42 -13.22
C ALA A 47 -2.77 3.49 -14.34
N GLU A 48 -2.03 2.43 -14.69
CA GLU A 48 -2.41 1.50 -15.76
C GLU A 48 -3.65 0.67 -15.40
N ARG A 49 -3.98 0.55 -14.11
CA ARG A 49 -5.17 -0.16 -13.62
C ARG A 49 -6.41 0.71 -13.52
N LEU A 50 -6.29 2.00 -13.81
CA LEU A 50 -7.41 2.92 -13.92
C LEU A 50 -7.84 2.98 -15.39
N VAL A 51 -8.90 2.27 -15.75
CA VAL A 51 -9.47 2.25 -17.10
C VAL A 51 -10.76 3.05 -17.12
N ASN A 52 -10.85 4.08 -17.97
CA ASN A 52 -12.03 4.95 -18.07
C ASN A 52 -12.49 5.49 -16.71
N MET A 53 -11.56 5.95 -15.87
CA MET A 53 -11.84 6.45 -14.51
C MET A 53 -12.40 5.38 -13.55
N ARG A 54 -12.21 4.09 -13.84
CA ARG A 54 -12.61 2.97 -12.99
C ARG A 54 -11.40 2.11 -12.63
N GLY A 55 -11.26 1.82 -11.35
CA GLY A 55 -10.20 0.97 -10.81
C GLY A 55 -9.90 1.34 -9.36
N GLY A 56 -9.12 0.50 -8.68
CA GLY A 56 -8.79 0.72 -7.27
C GLY A 56 -7.80 1.87 -7.11
N ILE A 57 -8.05 2.71 -6.11
CA ILE A 57 -7.19 3.86 -5.76
C ILE A 57 -6.48 3.67 -4.42
N THR A 58 -6.32 2.41 -4.00
CA THR A 58 -5.60 1.97 -2.81
C THR A 58 -6.18 2.58 -1.53
N ILE A 59 -7.49 2.39 -1.35
CA ILE A 59 -8.26 2.88 -0.19
C ILE A 59 -8.97 1.75 0.54
N ASP A 60 -9.31 1.99 1.82
CA ASP A 60 -10.03 1.04 2.66
C ASP A 60 -9.25 -0.27 2.92
N HIS A 61 -7.92 -0.17 2.97
CA HIS A 61 -7.09 -1.28 3.40
C HIS A 61 -7.06 -1.32 4.92
N ARG A 62 -7.32 -2.49 5.48
CA ARG A 62 -7.23 -2.78 6.91
C ARG A 62 -6.06 -3.70 7.18
N VAL A 63 -5.01 -3.15 7.78
CA VAL A 63 -3.82 -3.89 8.17
C VAL A 63 -3.78 -3.99 9.68
N GLU A 64 -4.37 -5.02 10.25
CA GLU A 64 -4.63 -5.09 11.70
C GLU A 64 -4.11 -6.38 12.33
N ARG A 65 -3.65 -6.31 13.59
CA ARG A 65 -3.28 -7.50 14.39
C ARG A 65 -2.27 -8.44 13.71
N ASN A 66 -1.36 -7.89 12.91
CA ASN A 66 -0.29 -8.64 12.28
C ASN A 66 1.00 -8.56 13.09
N VAL A 67 1.89 -9.53 12.90
CA VAL A 67 3.25 -9.51 13.47
C VAL A 67 4.25 -9.33 12.35
N PHE A 68 4.99 -8.22 12.38
CA PHE A 68 6.04 -7.89 11.41
C PHE A 68 7.42 -8.00 12.06
N ILE A 69 8.26 -8.90 11.55
CA ILE A 69 9.61 -9.16 12.05
C ILE A 69 10.60 -8.96 10.92
N ASP A 70 11.67 -8.20 11.18
CA ASP A 70 12.83 -8.12 10.28
C ASP A 70 12.55 -7.56 8.87
N CYS A 71 11.55 -6.69 8.73
CA CYS A 71 11.28 -5.98 7.48
C CYS A 71 12.43 -5.00 7.17
N LYS A 72 13.12 -5.17 6.02
CA LYS A 72 14.33 -4.39 5.71
C LYS A 72 14.03 -2.98 5.19
N LYS A 73 12.90 -2.76 4.50
CA LYS A 73 12.43 -1.41 4.13
C LYS A 73 11.41 -0.91 5.17
N TYR A 74 10.12 -1.16 4.98
CA TYR A 74 9.06 -0.78 5.91
C TYR A 74 8.23 -2.00 6.30
N ALA A 75 7.58 -1.98 7.48
CA ALA A 75 6.62 -3.04 7.79
C ALA A 75 5.31 -2.82 7.01
N ILE A 76 4.83 -1.58 6.92
CA ILE A 76 3.65 -1.18 6.15
C ILE A 76 4.00 0.06 5.31
N GLU A 77 3.57 0.07 4.05
CA GLU A 77 3.64 1.21 3.15
C GLU A 77 2.25 1.45 2.56
N PHE A 78 1.63 2.58 2.90
CA PHE A 78 0.35 3.00 2.33
C PHE A 78 0.57 4.10 1.30
N ALA A 79 -0.20 4.06 0.21
CA ALA A 79 -0.17 5.09 -0.83
C ALA A 79 -0.88 6.39 -0.44
N ASN A 80 -1.73 6.38 0.59
CA ASN A 80 -2.49 7.53 1.07
C ASN A 80 -3.04 7.29 2.49
N THR A 81 -3.67 8.31 3.08
CA THR A 81 -4.19 8.33 4.46
C THR A 81 -5.57 7.70 4.64
N ARG A 82 -6.20 7.17 3.58
CA ARG A 82 -7.55 6.56 3.63
C ARG A 82 -7.52 5.06 3.92
N ASN A 83 -6.48 4.62 4.63
CA ASN A 83 -6.26 3.23 5.02
C ASN A 83 -6.13 3.15 6.54
N PHE A 84 -6.40 1.98 7.10
CA PHE A 84 -6.43 1.75 8.53
C PHE A 84 -5.38 0.71 8.95
N SER A 85 -4.66 1.00 10.03
CA SER A 85 -3.69 0.10 10.63
C SER A 85 -3.74 0.23 12.14
N ASP A 86 -3.99 -0.88 12.84
CA ASP A 86 -4.05 -0.92 14.30
C ASP A 86 -3.62 -2.29 14.85
N ASP A 87 -3.25 -2.34 16.14
CA ASP A 87 -2.88 -3.57 16.87
C ASP A 87 -1.79 -4.43 16.22
N ASN A 88 -0.97 -3.88 15.33
CA ASN A 88 0.16 -4.60 14.75
C ASN A 88 1.36 -4.60 15.70
N LEU A 89 2.02 -5.75 15.82
CA LEU A 89 3.29 -5.90 16.52
C LEU A 89 4.44 -5.76 15.53
N TYR A 90 5.41 -4.92 15.86
CA TYR A 90 6.60 -4.74 15.04
C TYR A 90 7.88 -5.08 15.81
N PHE A 91 8.76 -5.85 15.19
CA PHE A 91 10.05 -6.22 15.75
C PHE A 91 11.17 -6.06 14.71
N ASN A 92 12.25 -5.39 15.10
CA ASN A 92 13.48 -5.25 14.32
C ASN A 92 13.30 -4.72 12.87
N SER A 93 12.38 -3.77 12.65
CA SER A 93 12.24 -3.12 11.34
C SER A 93 13.26 -1.99 11.20
N LYS A 94 14.16 -2.08 10.21
CA LYS A 94 15.36 -1.21 10.13
C LYS A 94 15.08 0.22 9.67
N SER A 95 14.18 0.41 8.69
CA SER A 95 13.98 1.74 8.07
C SER A 95 12.67 2.43 8.51
N GLY A 96 11.95 1.83 9.45
CA GLY A 96 10.68 2.33 9.98
C GLY A 96 9.56 1.30 9.93
N TYR A 97 8.49 1.56 10.69
CA TYR A 97 7.35 0.64 10.77
C TYR A 97 6.27 0.96 9.74
N ILE A 98 5.85 2.22 9.66
CA ILE A 98 4.82 2.66 8.73
C ILE A 98 5.37 3.81 7.90
N LYS A 99 5.24 3.69 6.57
CA LYS A 99 5.40 4.79 5.63
C LYS A 99 4.05 5.11 5.02
N ILE A 100 3.69 6.38 5.05
CA ILE A 100 2.58 6.90 4.27
C ILE A 100 3.20 7.71 3.15
N GLU A 101 3.10 7.19 1.94
CA GLU A 101 3.41 8.00 0.77
C GLU A 101 2.31 9.04 0.60
N ASN A 102 2.74 10.27 0.31
CA ASN A 102 1.85 11.39 0.12
C ASN A 102 2.22 12.15 -1.15
N PRO A 103 2.26 11.50 -2.33
CA PRO A 103 2.25 12.29 -3.55
C PRO A 103 0.85 12.90 -3.66
N LEU A 104 0.76 14.23 -3.63
CA LEU A 104 -0.34 14.93 -4.28
C LEU A 104 -0.14 14.75 -5.79
N PRO A 105 -1.09 14.12 -6.50
CA PRO A 105 -1.51 14.68 -7.78
C PRO A 105 -3.05 14.88 -7.80
N PRO A 106 -3.55 15.96 -8.42
CA PRO A 106 -4.94 16.42 -8.36
C PRO A 106 -6.01 15.54 -9.04
N LEU A 107 -5.83 14.21 -9.10
CA LEU A 107 -6.61 13.33 -9.99
C LEU A 107 -7.35 12.16 -9.31
N LEU A 108 -7.44 12.10 -7.97
CA LEU A 108 -7.91 10.87 -7.29
C LEU A 108 -9.22 11.00 -6.48
N PHE A 109 -10.00 12.06 -6.70
CA PHE A 109 -11.38 12.14 -6.20
C PHE A 109 -12.29 12.68 -7.29
N ASP A 110 -12.93 11.78 -8.05
CA ASP A 110 -13.94 12.14 -9.03
C ASP A 110 -15.32 12.18 -8.35
N ILE A 111 -15.73 13.39 -7.98
CA ILE A 111 -17.02 13.67 -7.37
C ILE A 111 -18.20 13.31 -8.31
N GLU A 112 -17.99 13.28 -9.63
CA GLU A 112 -19.05 12.95 -10.59
C GLU A 112 -19.30 11.43 -10.66
N ALA A 113 -18.27 10.61 -10.45
CA ALA A 113 -18.39 9.16 -10.43
C ALA A 113 -19.20 8.66 -9.21
N THR A 114 -19.06 9.32 -8.05
CA THR A 114 -19.79 8.97 -6.81
C THR A 114 -21.27 9.35 -6.87
N ASN A 115 -21.64 10.41 -7.59
CA ASN A 115 -23.01 10.93 -7.63
C ASN A 115 -23.95 10.23 -8.65
N LYS A 116 -23.50 9.16 -9.32
CA LYS A 116 -24.27 8.41 -10.34
C LYS A 116 -24.69 6.99 -9.90
N LEU A 117 -24.57 6.67 -8.62
CA LEU A 117 -25.18 5.48 -7.99
C LEU A 117 -26.43 5.90 -7.23
#